data_AF-A0A0E0ARI0-F1
#
_entry.id   AF-A0A0E0ARI0-F1
#
_cell.length_a   1.000
_cell.length_b   1.000
_cell.length_c   1.000
_cell.angle_alpha   90.00
_cell.angle_beta   90.00
_cell.angle_gamma   90.00
#
_symmetry.space_group_name_H-M   'P 1'
#
loop_
_entity.id
_entity.type
_entity.pdbx_description
1 polymer ?
#
loop_
_entity_poly.entity_id
_entity_poly.type
_entity_poly.pdbx_seq_one_letter_code
_entity_poly.pdbx_strand_id
1 'polypeptide(L)'
;MEFAPFFEDPSIKKVWHNYSFDNHVIENCGIKVAGFHADTMHLARLWDSSRRADGGYSLEGLTNDHRIMNAVLKDIHKTGKVSMKTIFGRKKLV
;
A
#
# COMPACT_ATOMS: atom_id res chain seq x y z
N MET A 1 14.65 -5.62 17.28
CA MET A 1 15.80 -5.19 16.47
C MET A 1 16.11 -6.13 15.29
N GLU A 2 15.59 -7.37 15.24
CA GLU A 2 15.90 -8.34 14.18
C GLU A 2 15.70 -7.81 12.73
N PHE A 3 14.68 -6.98 12.50
CA PHE A 3 14.40 -6.39 11.19
C PHE A 3 15.15 -5.09 10.90
N ALA A 4 15.91 -4.53 11.85
CA ALA A 4 16.64 -3.28 11.64
C ALA A 4 17.60 -3.37 10.44
N PRO A 5 18.41 -4.44 10.26
CA PRO A 5 19.29 -4.54 9.09
C PRO A 5 18.53 -4.46 7.76
N PHE A 6 17.32 -5.01 7.68
CA PHE A 6 16.49 -4.91 6.48
C PHE A 6 15.99 -3.48 6.24
N PHE A 7 15.45 -2.84 7.27
CA PHE A 7 14.85 -1.50 7.14
C PHE A 7 15.91 -0.41 6.94
N GLU A 8 17.06 -0.52 7.58
CA GLU A 8 18.11 0.51 7.57
C GLU A 8 19.06 0.41 6.37
N ASP A 9 19.06 -0.70 5.62
CA ASP A 9 19.93 -0.88 4.45
C ASP A 9 19.38 -0.15 3.20
N PRO A 10 20.07 0.88 2.68
CA PRO A 10 19.61 1.63 1.50
C PRO A 10 19.71 0.86 0.18
N SER A 11 20.51 -0.21 0.13
CA SER A 11 20.66 -1.05 -1.07
C SER A 11 19.43 -1.91 -1.34
N ILE A 12 18.69 -2.26 -0.28
CA ILE A 12 17.43 -2.97 -0.38
C ILE A 12 16.33 -1.95 -0.72
N LYS A 13 15.83 -2.02 -1.95
CA LYS A 13 14.76 -1.15 -2.44
C LYS A 13 13.40 -1.61 -1.92
N LYS A 14 12.70 -0.74 -1.19
CA LYS A 14 11.36 -1.02 -0.62
C LYS A 14 10.26 -0.21 -1.30
N VAL A 15 9.14 -0.88 -1.55
CA VAL A 15 7.92 -0.30 -2.09
C VAL A 15 6.86 -0.29 -1.00
N TRP A 16 6.18 0.85 -0.86
CA TRP A 16 5.23 1.12 0.21
C TRP A 16 3.85 1.51 -0.33
N HIS A 17 2.89 1.61 0.59
CA HIS A 17 1.62 2.26 0.34
C HIS A 17 1.35 3.22 1.49
N ASN A 18 1.48 4.54 1.23
CA ASN A 18 1.48 5.57 2.27
C ASN A 18 2.68 5.50 3.22
N TYR A 19 3.89 5.57 2.67
CA TYR A 19 5.18 5.42 3.36
C TYR A 19 5.33 6.28 4.61
N SER A 20 4.81 7.52 4.61
CA SER A 20 4.95 8.44 5.75
C SER A 20 4.36 7.88 7.04
N PHE A 21 3.28 7.10 6.94
CA PHE A 21 2.66 6.46 8.09
C PHE A 21 3.57 5.37 8.67
N ASP A 22 4.00 4.42 7.83
CA ASP A 22 4.87 3.32 8.27
C ASP A 22 6.23 3.84 8.78
N ASN A 23 6.81 4.83 8.09
CA ASN A 23 8.07 5.45 8.51
C ASN A 23 7.96 6.01 9.92
N HIS A 24 6.91 6.78 10.21
CA HIS A 24 6.70 7.35 11.52
C HIS A 24 6.57 6.27 12.62
N VAL A 25 5.82 5.19 12.34
CA VAL A 25 5.65 4.08 13.30
C VAL A 25 6.96 3.34 13.54
N ILE A 26 7.74 3.07 12.50
CA ILE A 26 9.00 2.34 12.58
C ILE A 26 10.10 3.19 13.26
N GLU A 27 10.16 4.49 12.97
CA GLU A 27 11.08 5.42 13.64
C GLU A 27 10.81 5.52 15.14
N ASN A 28 9.54 5.44 15.57
CA ASN A 28 9.18 5.37 16.99
C ASN A 28 9.70 4.08 17.67
N CYS A 29 10.02 3.04 16.91
CA CYS A 29 10.71 1.85 17.42
C CYS A 29 12.25 1.99 17.43
N GLY A 30 12.79 3.15 17.06
CA GLY A 30 14.23 3.43 17.03
C GLY A 30 14.94 2.92 15.77
N ILE A 31 14.20 2.59 14.70
CA ILE A 31 14.74 2.06 13.44
C ILE A 31 14.66 3.15 12.38
N LYS A 32 15.78 3.47 11.72
CA LYS A 32 15.82 4.51 10.67
C LYS A 32 15.59 3.90 9.29
N VAL A 33 14.39 4.06 8.74
CA VAL A 33 14.06 3.45 7.45
C VAL A 33 14.88 4.10 6.32
N ALA A 34 15.52 3.25 5.51
CA ALA A 34 16.24 3.63 4.30
C ALA A 34 15.81 2.75 3.11
N GLY A 35 16.27 3.12 1.91
CA GLY A 35 15.96 2.37 0.69
C GLY A 35 14.53 2.59 0.18
N PHE A 36 13.95 3.77 0.46
CA PHE A 36 12.68 4.17 -0.15
C PHE A 36 12.81 4.19 -1.67
N HIS A 37 12.09 3.28 -2.33
CA HIS A 37 12.12 3.16 -3.79
C HIS A 37 10.86 3.71 -4.44
N ALA A 38 9.70 3.39 -3.88
CA ALA A 38 8.41 3.82 -4.42
C ALA A 38 7.30 3.82 -3.37
N ASP A 39 6.29 4.64 -3.60
CA ASP A 39 5.02 4.62 -2.88
C ASP A 39 3.88 4.49 -3.89
N THR A 40 3.13 3.39 -3.80
CA THR A 40 2.04 3.07 -4.72
C THR A 40 0.90 4.08 -4.70
N MET A 41 0.62 4.71 -3.55
CA MET A 41 -0.39 5.77 -3.43
C MET A 41 0.05 7.02 -4.21
N HIS A 42 1.30 7.42 -4.05
CA HIS A 42 1.86 8.57 -4.75
C HIS A 42 2.02 8.32 -6.26
N LEU A 43 2.50 7.13 -6.65
CA LEU A 43 2.60 6.74 -8.06
C LEU A 43 1.24 6.74 -8.75
N ALA A 44 0.20 6.18 -8.12
CA ALA A 44 -1.15 6.20 -8.67
C ALA A 44 -1.70 7.63 -8.81
N ARG A 45 -1.38 8.53 -7.88
CA ARG A 45 -1.77 9.94 -7.95
C ARG A 45 -1.06 10.71 -9.07
N LEU A 46 0.21 10.39 -9.33
CA LEU A 46 0.96 10.95 -10.46
C LEU A 46 0.42 10.44 -11.80
N TRP A 47 0.04 9.17 -11.86
CA TRP A 47 -0.55 8.56 -13.06
C TRP A 47 -1.91 9.16 -13.41
N ASP A 48 -2.82 9.23 -12.44
CA ASP A 48 -4.13 9.86 -12.62
C ASP A 48 -4.58 10.49 -11.30
N SER A 49 -4.50 11.81 -11.26
CA SER A 49 -4.86 12.61 -10.08
C SER A 49 -6.38 12.75 -9.86
N SER A 50 -7.21 12.30 -10.82
CA SER A 50 -8.67 12.45 -10.81
C SER A 50 -9.43 11.24 -10.27
N ARG A 51 -8.74 10.20 -9.79
CA ARG A 51 -9.32 8.91 -9.33
C ARG A 51 -10.22 8.99 -8.09
N ARG A 52 -10.63 10.16 -7.63
CA ARG A 52 -11.54 10.31 -6.46
C ARG A 52 -12.88 9.60 -6.69
N ALA A 53 -13.40 9.61 -7.92
CA ALA A 53 -14.62 8.87 -8.30
C ALA A 53 -14.36 7.37 -8.54
N ASP A 54 -13.11 6.99 -8.80
CA ASP A 54 -12.69 5.63 -9.18
C ASP A 54 -12.09 4.85 -7.98
N GLY A 55 -12.70 4.99 -6.80
CA GLY A 55 -12.25 4.31 -5.58
C GLY A 55 -11.03 4.94 -4.87
N GLY A 56 -10.50 6.05 -5.40
CA GLY A 56 -9.41 6.80 -4.79
C GLY A 56 -8.06 6.08 -4.81
N TYR A 57 -7.18 6.45 -3.88
CA TYR A 57 -5.80 5.95 -3.82
C TYR A 57 -5.57 4.94 -2.70
N SER A 58 -6.63 4.44 -2.06
CA SER A 58 -6.47 3.38 -1.06
C SER A 58 -5.99 2.10 -1.74
N LEU A 59 -5.26 1.24 -1.02
CA LEU A 59 -4.78 -0.02 -1.57
C LEU A 59 -5.93 -0.90 -2.09
N GLU A 60 -7.09 -0.85 -1.43
CA GLU A 60 -8.33 -1.47 -1.89
C GLU A 60 -8.80 -0.87 -3.22
N GLY A 61 -8.86 0.46 -3.35
CA GLY A 61 -9.24 1.13 -4.59
C GLY A 61 -8.26 0.84 -5.74
N LEU A 62 -6.96 0.78 -5.47
CA LEU A 62 -5.95 0.47 -6.50
C LEU A 62 -6.05 -0.98 -6.98
N THR A 63 -6.19 -1.93 -6.04
CA THR A 63 -6.16 -3.37 -6.36
C THR A 63 -7.49 -3.88 -6.92
N ASN A 64 -8.60 -3.17 -6.72
CA ASN A 64 -9.87 -3.47 -7.39
C ASN A 64 -10.03 -2.76 -8.75
N ASP A 65 -9.12 -1.85 -9.12
CA ASP A 65 -9.16 -1.17 -10.41
C ASP A 65 -8.51 -2.04 -11.49
N HIS A 66 -9.32 -2.56 -12.40
CA HIS A 66 -8.86 -3.40 -13.50
C HIS A 66 -7.89 -2.68 -14.44
N ARG A 67 -7.95 -1.36 -14.58
CA ARG A 67 -6.99 -0.63 -15.44
C ARG A 67 -5.58 -0.69 -14.85
N ILE A 68 -5.47 -0.71 -13.53
CA ILE A 68 -4.22 -0.84 -12.79
C ILE A 68 -3.75 -2.31 -12.76
N MET A 69 -4.66 -3.22 -12.42
CA MET A 69 -4.30 -4.64 -12.21
C MET A 69 -4.24 -5.48 -13.50
N ASN A 70 -4.83 -5.04 -14.62
CA ASN A 70 -4.70 -5.76 -15.88
C ASN A 70 -3.32 -5.65 -16.53
N ALA A 71 -2.50 -4.68 -16.10
CA ALA A 71 -1.09 -4.61 -16.49
C ALA A 71 -0.23 -5.73 -15.82
N VAL A 72 -0.79 -6.43 -14.83
CA VAL A 72 -0.11 -7.51 -14.10
C VAL A 72 -0.24 -8.85 -14.85
N LEU A 73 0.81 -9.67 -14.79
CA LEU A 73 0.91 -11.01 -15.39
C LEU A 73 -0.39 -11.83 -15.23
N LYS A 74 -0.79 -12.52 -16.30
CA LYS A 74 -2.04 -13.31 -16.39
C LYS A 74 -2.21 -14.36 -15.29
N ASP A 75 -1.10 -14.77 -14.65
CA ASP A 75 -1.05 -15.88 -13.71
C ASP A 75 -1.26 -15.46 -12.24
N ILE A 76 -1.38 -14.17 -11.93
CA ILE A 76 -1.68 -13.70 -10.57
C ILE A 76 -3.19 -13.61 -10.40
N HIS A 77 -3.72 -14.27 -9.38
CA HIS A 77 -5.13 -14.17 -8.98
C HIS A 77 -5.51 -12.70 -8.79
N LYS A 78 -6.37 -12.17 -9.67
CA LYS A 78 -6.76 -10.75 -9.71
C LYS A 78 -7.80 -10.40 -8.63
N THR A 79 -7.63 -10.93 -7.43
CA THR A 79 -8.51 -10.61 -6.31
C THR A 79 -7.98 -9.35 -5.64
N GLY A 80 -8.73 -8.26 -5.79
CA GLY A 80 -8.41 -7.02 -5.09
C GLY A 80 -8.46 -7.20 -3.57
N LYS A 81 -7.81 -6.29 -2.84
CA LYS A 81 -7.83 -6.30 -1.38
C LYS A 81 -9.29 -6.18 -0.90
N VAL A 82 -9.69 -7.09 -0.02
CA VAL A 82 -11.00 -7.06 0.64
C VAL A 82 -10.94 -6.13 1.85
N SER A 83 -11.95 -5.27 2.03
CA SER A 83 -11.99 -4.36 3.18
C SER A 83 -12.06 -5.11 4.52
N MET A 84 -11.41 -4.57 5.55
CA MET A 84 -11.48 -5.16 6.90
C MET A 84 -12.89 -5.11 7.48
N LYS A 85 -13.72 -4.15 7.04
CA LYS A 85 -15.14 -4.09 7.41
C LYS A 85 -15.92 -5.26 6.82
N THR A 86 -15.59 -5.72 5.62
CA THR A 86 -16.22 -6.90 5.02
C THR A 86 -15.84 -8.17 5.79
N ILE A 87 -14.58 -8.30 6.18
CA ILE A 87 -14.07 -9.50 6.85
C ILE A 87 -14.50 -9.56 8.33
N PHE A 88 -14.38 -8.43 9.05
CA PHE A 88 -14.52 -8.37 10.51
C PHE A 88 -15.64 -7.45 11.01
N GLY A 89 -16.32 -6.74 10.12
CA GLY A 89 -17.36 -5.79 10.50
C GLY A 89 -18.57 -6.50 11.08
N ARG A 90 -18.94 -6.11 12.30
CA ARG A 90 -20.20 -6.54 12.92
C ARG A 90 -21.32 -5.62 12.45
N LYS A 91 -22.49 -6.19 12.13
CA LYS A 91 -23.71 -5.38 11.94
C LYS A 91 -23.98 -4.65 13.26
N LYS A 92 -24.18 -3.33 13.19
CA LYS A 92 -24.76 -2.60 14.32
C LYS A 92 -26.13 -3.21 14.56
N LEU A 93 -26.34 -3.77 15.75
CA LEU A 93 -27.67 -4.06 16.25
C LEU A 93 -28.35 -2.69 16.40
N VAL A 94 -29.38 -2.47 15.57
CA VAL A 94 -30.26 -1.31 15.66
C VAL A 94 -31.05 -1.42 16.94
#